data_AF-A0A132AF71-F1
#
_entry.id   AF-A0A132AF71-F1
#
_cell.length_a   1.000
_cell.length_b   1.000
_cell.length_c   1.000
_cell.angle_alpha   90.00
_cell.angle_beta   90.00
_cell.angle_gamma   90.00
#
_symmetry.space_group_name_H-M   'P 1'
#
loop_
_entity.id
_entity.type
_entity.pdbx_description
1 polymer ?
#
loop_
_entity_poly.entity_id
_entity_poly.type
_entity_poly.pdbx_seq_one_letter_code
_entity_poly.pdbx_strand_id
1 'polypeptide(L)'
;MLPFETPTIFEQLPRFIFQMPRVVTDQKSKFENDELFRKLSRESEIRYTGYRDRPIEERQIRFINGCREGHTDIVSIVLDSFLTCRSLLKQY
;
A
#
# COMPACT_ATOMS: atom_id res chain seq x y z
N MET A 1 46.99 -19.32 -11.53
CA MET A 1 45.69 -19.42 -10.83
C MET A 1 44.71 -20.08 -11.76
N LEU A 2 43.93 -21.04 -11.24
CA LEU A 2 43.01 -21.83 -12.05
C LEU A 2 41.78 -20.95 -12.42
N PRO A 3 41.19 -21.12 -13.61
CA PRO A 3 40.10 -20.26 -14.11
C PRO A 3 38.81 -20.31 -13.27
N PHE A 4 38.71 -21.18 -12.27
CA PHE A 4 37.59 -21.22 -11.32
C PHE A 4 37.80 -20.33 -10.08
N GLU A 5 38.98 -19.70 -9.93
CA GLU A 5 39.28 -18.79 -8.81
C GLU A 5 38.98 -17.32 -9.14
N THR A 6 38.39 -17.04 -10.31
CA THR A 6 37.84 -15.72 -10.61
C THR A 6 36.53 -15.57 -9.86
N PRO A 7 36.40 -14.62 -8.91
CA PRO A 7 35.12 -14.35 -8.27
C PRO A 7 34.07 -14.07 -9.34
N THR A 8 32.89 -14.65 -9.16
CA THR A 8 31.81 -14.49 -10.14
C THR A 8 31.45 -13.00 -10.25
N ILE A 9 30.99 -12.54 -11.43
CA ILE A 9 30.52 -11.15 -11.61
C ILE A 9 29.50 -10.75 -10.53
N PHE A 10 28.72 -11.72 -10.05
CA PHE A 10 27.76 -11.56 -8.96
C PHE A 10 28.40 -11.27 -7.59
N GLU A 11 29.60 -11.80 -7.30
CA GLU A 11 30.33 -11.54 -6.05
C GLU A 11 31.06 -10.19 -6.04
N GLN A 12 31.38 -9.65 -7.22
CA GLN A 12 32.04 -8.35 -7.38
C GLN A 12 31.04 -7.17 -7.39
N LEU A 13 29.75 -7.43 -7.55
CA LEU A 13 28.72 -6.39 -7.59
C LEU A 13 28.48 -5.83 -6.17
N PRO A 14 28.62 -4.50 -5.97
CA PRO A 14 28.32 -3.86 -4.69
C PRO A 14 26.94 -4.29 -4.16
N ARG A 15 26.87 -4.66 -2.87
CA ARG A 15 25.60 -4.96 -2.17
C ARG A 15 24.52 -3.86 -2.28
N PHE A 16 24.91 -2.66 -2.72
CA PHE A 16 24.02 -1.56 -3.04
C PHE A 16 23.09 -1.83 -4.24
N ILE A 17 23.45 -2.72 -5.16
CA ILE A 17 22.69 -2.95 -6.40
C ILE A 17 21.43 -3.80 -6.14
N PHE A 18 21.33 -4.44 -4.97
CA PHE A 18 20.20 -5.31 -4.58
C PHE A 18 19.30 -4.70 -3.50
N GLN A 19 19.53 -3.46 -3.06
CA GLN A 19 18.63 -2.79 -2.11
C GLN A 19 17.46 -2.20 -2.88
N MET A 20 16.36 -2.95 -2.99
CA MET A 20 15.13 -2.42 -3.57
C MET A 20 14.59 -1.29 -2.68
N PRO A 21 14.56 -0.02 -3.16
CA PRO A 21 14.17 1.10 -2.32
C PRO A 21 12.68 1.03 -2.01
N ARG A 22 12.32 1.19 -0.73
CA ARG A 22 10.91 1.15 -0.29
C ARG A 22 10.06 2.28 -0.84
N VAL A 23 10.70 3.40 -1.18
CA VAL A 23 10.05 4.62 -1.67
C VAL A 23 10.80 5.15 -2.88
N VAL A 24 10.05 5.79 -3.79
CA VAL A 24 10.63 6.49 -4.93
C VAL A 24 11.42 7.71 -4.44
N THR A 25 12.50 8.08 -5.14
CA THR A 25 13.39 9.19 -4.78
C THR A 25 12.66 10.53 -4.71
N ASP A 26 11.91 10.91 -5.75
CA ASP A 26 11.05 12.09 -5.75
C ASP A 26 9.59 11.70 -5.50
N GLN A 27 9.25 11.53 -4.22
CA GLN A 27 7.91 11.16 -3.79
C GLN A 27 6.87 12.23 -4.16
N LYS A 28 7.25 13.51 -4.14
CA LYS A 28 6.33 14.61 -4.44
C LYS A 28 5.94 14.58 -5.92
N SER A 29 6.92 14.51 -6.82
CA SER A 29 6.64 14.42 -8.26
C SER A 29 5.86 13.16 -8.61
N LYS A 30 6.18 12.01 -7.98
CA LYS A 30 5.41 10.77 -8.18
C LYS A 30 3.96 10.94 -7.74
N PHE A 31 3.70 11.56 -6.59
CA PHE A 31 2.35 11.81 -6.11
C PHE A 31 1.55 12.77 -7.01
N GLU A 32 2.19 13.84 -7.49
CA GLU A 32 1.52 14.88 -8.28
C GLU A 32 1.25 14.45 -9.72
N ASN A 33 2.15 13.67 -10.33
CA ASN A 33 2.12 13.38 -11.76
C ASN A 33 1.56 12.01 -12.12
N ASP A 34 1.59 11.03 -11.21
CA ASP A 34 1.12 9.68 -11.50
C ASP A 34 -0.40 9.61 -11.68
N GLU A 35 -0.86 8.93 -12.74
CA GLU A 35 -2.28 8.83 -13.04
C GLU A 35 -3.10 8.19 -11.91
N LEU A 36 -2.53 7.20 -11.20
CA LEU A 36 -3.23 6.51 -10.13
C LEU A 36 -3.54 7.48 -8.99
N PHE A 37 -2.53 8.23 -8.53
CA PHE A 37 -2.69 9.22 -7.46
C PHE A 37 -3.58 10.38 -7.90
N ARG A 38 -3.48 10.84 -9.15
CA ARG A 38 -4.37 11.88 -9.70
C ARG A 38 -5.84 11.44 -9.84
N LYS A 39 -6.09 10.15 -10.06
CA LYS A 39 -7.46 9.59 -10.06
C LYS A 39 -7.98 9.45 -8.62
N LEU A 40 -7.15 8.97 -7.69
CA LEU A 40 -7.50 8.82 -6.27
C LEU A 40 -7.67 10.16 -5.53
N SER A 41 -7.04 11.24 -6.00
CA SER A 41 -7.13 12.56 -5.34
C SER A 41 -8.47 13.26 -5.53
N ARG A 42 -9.30 12.79 -6.48
CA ARG A 42 -10.64 13.31 -6.71
C ARG A 42 -11.63 12.63 -5.76
N GLU A 43 -12.66 13.36 -5.36
CA GLU A 43 -13.77 12.79 -4.61
C GLU A 43 -14.39 11.64 -5.42
N SER A 44 -14.49 10.47 -4.80
CA SER A 44 -14.98 9.25 -5.41
C SER A 44 -15.75 8.41 -4.39
N GLU A 45 -16.65 7.57 -4.88
CA GLU A 45 -17.39 6.67 -4.01
C GLU A 45 -16.45 5.67 -3.34
N ILE A 46 -16.61 5.53 -2.03
CA ILE A 46 -15.90 4.54 -1.20
C ILE A 46 -16.90 3.58 -0.59
N ARG A 47 -16.54 2.29 -0.52
CA ARG A 47 -17.39 1.25 0.08
C ARG A 47 -16.62 0.41 1.08
N TYR A 48 -17.30 0.03 2.16
CA TYR A 48 -16.78 -0.92 3.13
C TYR A 48 -16.77 -2.34 2.55
N THR A 49 -15.62 -3.00 2.60
CA THR A 49 -15.43 -4.33 1.98
C THR A 49 -15.34 -5.48 2.96
N GLY A 50 -15.28 -5.22 4.27
CA GLY A 50 -15.19 -6.27 5.28
C GLY A 50 -16.46 -7.12 5.40
N TYR A 51 -16.28 -8.40 5.75
CA TYR A 51 -17.34 -9.34 6.14
C TYR A 51 -18.51 -9.44 5.14
N ARG A 52 -18.22 -9.51 3.83
CA ARG A 52 -19.26 -9.55 2.77
C ARG A 52 -20.18 -10.77 2.87
N ASP A 53 -19.72 -11.83 3.53
CA ASP A 53 -20.45 -13.07 3.84
C ASP A 53 -21.46 -12.90 5.00
N ARG A 54 -21.44 -11.78 5.72
CA ARG A 54 -22.25 -11.55 6.93
C ARG A 54 -23.47 -10.64 6.67
N PRO A 55 -24.51 -10.72 7.54
CA PRO A 55 -25.65 -9.80 7.49
C PRO A 55 -25.23 -8.34 7.61
N ILE A 56 -26.00 -7.43 6.98
CA ILE A 56 -25.67 -6.01 6.93
C ILE A 56 -25.55 -5.37 8.31
N GLU A 57 -26.39 -5.76 9.27
CA GLU A 57 -26.36 -5.25 10.65
C GLU A 57 -25.04 -5.59 11.35
N GLU A 58 -24.59 -6.84 11.23
CA GLU A 58 -23.29 -7.26 11.78
C GLU A 58 -22.14 -6.49 11.13
N ARG A 59 -22.21 -6.29 9.80
CA ARG A 59 -21.20 -5.52 9.06
C ARG A 59 -21.13 -4.07 9.52
N GLN A 60 -22.27 -3.43 9.80
CA GLN A 60 -22.33 -2.06 10.31
C GLN A 60 -21.67 -1.95 11.69
N ILE A 61 -21.99 -2.86 12.61
CA ILE A 61 -21.40 -2.89 13.96
C ILE A 61 -19.88 -3.07 13.87
N ARG A 62 -19.42 -4.01 13.04
CA ARG A 62 -17.98 -4.25 12.83
C ARG A 62 -17.26 -3.07 12.19
N PHE A 63 -17.89 -2.39 11.23
CA PHE A 63 -17.33 -1.18 10.64
C PHE A 63 -17.14 -0.07 11.68
N ILE A 64 -18.17 0.19 12.50
CA ILE A 64 -18.12 1.20 13.57
C ILE A 64 -17.00 0.87 14.58
N ASN A 65 -16.89 -0.41 14.97
CA ASN A 65 -15.82 -0.85 15.88
C ASN A 65 -14.44 -0.71 15.22
N GLY A 66 -14.27 -1.08 13.95
CA GLY A 66 -13.03 -0.89 13.20
C GLY A 66 -12.60 0.59 13.15
N CYS A 67 -13.54 1.50 12.90
CA CYS A 67 -13.30 2.94 12.95
C CYS A 67 -12.84 3.40 14.34
N ARG A 68 -13.45 2.90 15.43
CA ARG A 68 -13.01 3.19 16.82
C ARG A 68 -11.62 2.62 17.12
N GLU A 69 -11.31 1.45 16.57
CA GLU A 69 -10.02 0.79 16.72
C GLU A 69 -8.92 1.45 15.88
N GLY A 70 -9.30 2.25 14.88
CA GLY A 70 -8.41 2.99 14.00
C GLY A 70 -7.94 2.18 12.79
N HIS A 71 -8.68 1.15 12.38
CA HIS A 71 -8.39 0.40 11.17
C HIS A 71 -9.68 -0.07 10.49
N THR A 72 -9.78 0.11 9.17
CA THR A 72 -10.92 -0.38 8.40
C THR A 72 -10.53 -0.57 6.94
N ASP A 73 -11.10 -1.59 6.30
CA ASP A 73 -10.85 -1.88 4.88
C ASP A 73 -11.96 -1.30 4.02
N ILE A 74 -11.56 -0.45 3.08
CA ILE A 74 -12.44 0.20 2.12
C ILE A 74 -11.93 -0.05 0.70
N VAL A 75 -12.80 0.17 -0.28
CA VAL A 75 -12.44 0.15 -1.69
C VAL A 75 -12.89 1.47 -2.32
N SER A 76 -12.06 2.03 -3.21
CA SER A 76 -12.50 3.08 -4.13
C SER A 76 -13.16 2.43 -5.34
N ILE A 77 -14.40 2.80 -5.63
CA ILE A 77 -15.16 2.21 -6.75
C ILE A 77 -14.60 2.63 -8.11
N VAL A 78 -13.95 3.79 -8.18
CA VAL A 78 -13.41 4.32 -9.43
C VAL A 78 -12.20 3.51 -9.93
N LEU A 79 -11.47 2.87 -9.02
CA LEU A 79 -10.21 2.20 -9.35
C LEU A 79 -10.19 0.71 -8.96
N ASP A 80 -11.30 0.19 -8.44
CA ASP A 80 -11.43 -1.16 -7.87
C ASP A 80 -10.23 -1.53 -6.96
N SER A 81 -9.69 -0.52 -6.29
CA SER A 81 -8.47 -0.63 -5.50
C SER A 81 -8.82 -0.77 -4.02
N PHE A 82 -8.35 -1.86 -3.41
CA PHE A 82 -8.50 -2.10 -1.98
C PHE A 82 -7.53 -1.21 -1.21
N LEU A 83 -8.06 -0.47 -0.25
CA LEU A 83 -7.32 0.41 0.64
C LEU A 83 -7.61 0.02 2.09
N THR A 84 -6.58 -0.40 2.82
CA THR A 84 -6.65 -0.50 4.28
C THR A 84 -6.38 0.88 4.86
N CYS A 85 -7.41 1.51 5.40
CA CYS A 85 -7.28 2.77 6.11
C CYS A 85 -6.87 2.46 7.54
N ARG A 86 -5.64 2.83 7.91
CA ARG A 86 -5.15 2.76 9.28
C ARG A 86 -4.96 4.18 9.80
N SER A 87 -5.72 4.54 10.83
CA SER A 87 -5.62 5.83 11.48
C SER A 87 -4.22 5.98 12.09
N LEU A 88 -3.47 6.95 11.59
CA LEU A 88 -2.15 7.33 12.12
C LEU A 88 -2.27 8.05 13.49
N LEU A 89 -3.48 8.38 13.94
CA LEU A 89 -3.74 9.13 15.18
C LEU A 89 -3.48 8.35 16.47
N LYS A 90 -3.17 7.04 16.41
CA LYS A 90 -2.75 6.27 17.61
C LYS A 90 -1.24 6.32 17.88
N GLN A 91 -0.48 7.14 17.15
CA GLN A 91 0.98 7.30 17.34
C GLN A 91 1.40 8.59 18.07
N TYR A 92 0.46 9.39 18.58
CA TYR A 92 0.75 10.56 19.42
C TYR A 92 0.00 10.49 20.75
#